data_AF-A0A1K1PPY7-F1
#
_entry.id   AF-A0A1K1PPY7-F1
#
_cell.length_a   1.000
_cell.length_b   1.000
_cell.length_c   1.000
_cell.angle_alpha   90.00
_cell.angle_beta   90.00
_cell.angle_gamma   90.00
#
_symmetry.space_group_name_H-M   'P 1'
#
loop_
_entity.id
_entity.type
_entity.pdbx_description
1 polymer ?
#
loop_
_entity_poly.entity_id
_entity_poly.type
_entity_poly.pdbx_seq_one_letter_code
_entity_poly.pdbx_strand_id
1 'polypeptide(L)'
;MRKMSLPEIQSKLLRSNPDVNLAVAKFKEKTIEQGWSLSRNRPRSSDEIKALNYMARYTFQEGLRSGAIVYDKEKRVLWVEQYAKS
;
A
#
# COMPACT_ATOMS: atom_id res chain seq x y z
N MET A 1 -8.11 20.25 2.54
CA MET A 1 -7.35 19.40 1.59
C MET A 1 -6.73 20.31 0.54
N ARG A 2 -5.40 20.32 0.37
CA ARG A 2 -4.77 21.04 -0.75
C ARG A 2 -5.05 20.24 -2.03
N LYS A 3 -5.73 20.86 -2.99
CA LYS A 3 -6.03 20.25 -4.29
C LYS A 3 -4.71 20.10 -5.04
N MET A 4 -4.21 18.88 -5.20
CA MET A 4 -3.09 18.60 -6.09
C MET A 4 -3.50 18.99 -7.51
N SER A 5 -2.62 19.69 -8.19
CA SER A 5 -2.83 20.08 -9.58
C SER A 5 -2.66 18.88 -10.51
N LEU A 6 -3.32 18.92 -11.67
CA LEU A 6 -3.21 17.89 -12.70
C LEU A 6 -1.74 17.60 -13.11
N PRO A 7 -0.86 18.61 -13.20
CA PRO A 7 0.57 18.40 -13.42
C PRO A 7 1.29 17.67 -12.28
N GLU A 8 0.92 17.91 -11.02
CA GLU A 8 1.52 17.22 -9.86
C GLU A 8 1.16 15.73 -9.85
N ILE A 9 -0.09 15.40 -10.22
CA ILE A 9 -0.55 14.01 -10.35
C ILE A 9 0.21 13.30 -11.47
N GLN A 10 0.37 13.94 -12.63
CA GLN A 10 1.15 13.42 -13.74
C GLN A 10 2.62 13.21 -13.36
N SER A 11 3.23 14.16 -12.63
CA SER A 11 4.61 14.04 -12.17
C SER A 11 4.82 12.87 -11.19
N LYS A 12 3.82 12.55 -10.36
CA LYS A 12 3.85 11.39 -9.47
C LYS A 12 3.70 10.06 -10.22
N LEU A 13 2.83 10.03 -11.23
CA LEU A 13 2.68 8.88 -12.13
C LEU A 13 3.97 8.60 -12.91
N LEU A 14 4.62 9.65 -13.42
CA LEU A 14 5.91 9.58 -14.10
C LEU A 14 7.08 9.23 -13.15
N ARG A 15 6.94 9.46 -11.84
CA ARG A 15 7.87 8.99 -10.80
C ARG A 15 7.69 7.52 -10.42
N SER A 16 6.65 6.84 -10.91
CA SER A 16 6.60 5.38 -10.78
C SER A 16 7.74 4.81 -11.63
N ASN A 17 8.74 4.22 -10.97
CA ASN A 17 9.97 3.79 -11.64
C ASN A 17 9.65 2.59 -12.54
N PRO A 18 9.59 2.77 -13.87
CA PRO A 18 9.14 1.71 -14.78
C PRO A 18 10.05 0.49 -14.72
N ASP A 19 11.33 0.68 -14.42
CA ASP A 19 12.31 -0.40 -14.27
C ASP A 19 12.03 -1.25 -13.03
N VAL A 20 11.64 -0.61 -11.92
CA VAL A 20 11.25 -1.32 -10.69
C VAL A 20 9.98 -2.13 -10.93
N ASN A 21 8.98 -1.54 -11.59
CA ASN A 21 7.74 -2.23 -11.91
C ASN A 21 7.97 -3.43 -12.84
N LEU A 22 8.81 -3.26 -13.87
CA LEU A 22 9.19 -4.34 -14.78
C LEU A 22 9.96 -5.45 -14.05
N ALA A 23 10.89 -5.09 -13.16
CA ALA A 23 11.64 -6.06 -12.36
C ALA A 23 10.72 -6.86 -11.43
N VAL A 24 9.75 -6.20 -10.78
CA VAL A 24 8.74 -6.85 -9.93
C VAL A 24 7.84 -7.77 -10.76
N ALA A 25 7.44 -7.36 -11.96
CA ALA A 25 6.62 -8.19 -12.86
C ALA A 25 7.37 -9.47 -13.28
N LYS A 26 8.60 -9.33 -13.78
CA LYS A 26 9.46 -10.46 -14.16
C LYS A 26 9.73 -11.40 -12.98
N PHE A 27 9.91 -10.85 -11.78
CA PHE A 27 10.09 -11.66 -10.57
C PHE A 27 8.84 -12.48 -10.24
N LYS A 28 7.65 -11.91 -10.36
CA LYS A 28 6.38 -12.62 -10.14
C LYS A 28 6.18 -13.76 -11.15
N GLU A 29 6.41 -13.49 -12.44
CA GLU A 29 6.31 -14.52 -13.49
C GLU A 29 7.25 -15.69 -13.19
N LYS A 30 8.51 -15.41 -12.88
CA LYS A 30 9.50 -16.43 -12.52
C LYS A 30 9.12 -17.22 -11.27
N THR A 31 8.52 -16.55 -10.29
CA THR A 31 8.04 -17.20 -9.05
C THR A 31 6.93 -18.22 -9.36
N ILE A 32 6.02 -17.88 -10.29
CA ILE A 32 4.96 -18.78 -10.76
C ILE A 32 5.56 -19.98 -11.51
N GLU A 33 6.46 -19.72 -12.47
CA GLU A 33 7.12 -20.78 -13.27
C GLU A 33 7.89 -21.79 -12.41
N GLN A 34 8.55 -21.31 -11.36
CA GLN A 34 9.38 -22.15 -10.48
C GLN A 34 8.57 -22.79 -9.33
N GLY A 35 7.26 -22.56 -9.26
CA GLY A 35 6.40 -23.07 -8.19
C GLY A 35 6.78 -22.55 -6.80
N TRP A 36 7.43 -21.39 -6.73
CA TRP A 36 7.81 -20.78 -5.46
C TRP A 36 6.56 -20.33 -4.73
N SER A 37 6.38 -20.84 -3.52
CA SER A 37 5.32 -20.34 -2.67
C SER A 37 5.66 -18.91 -2.23
N LEU A 38 4.82 -17.96 -2.62
CA LEU A 38 4.81 -16.61 -2.05
C LEU A 38 4.30 -16.61 -0.60
N SER A 39 3.85 -17.76 -0.10
CA SER A 39 3.52 -17.93 1.30
C SER A 39 4.79 -17.95 2.15
N ARG A 40 4.66 -17.45 3.39
CA ARG A 40 5.78 -17.32 4.30
C ARG A 40 6.10 -18.70 4.89
N ASN A 41 7.25 -19.28 4.55
CA ASN A 41 7.67 -20.60 5.04
C ASN A 41 8.21 -20.61 6.48
N ARG A 42 8.40 -19.44 7.11
CA ARG A 42 8.84 -19.30 8.51
C ARG A 42 8.04 -18.25 9.27
N PRO A 43 8.02 -18.28 10.61
CA PRO A 43 7.54 -17.16 11.42
C PRO A 43 8.32 -15.86 11.12
N ARG A 44 7.68 -14.72 11.36
CA ARG A 44 8.37 -13.42 11.29
C ARG A 44 9.30 -13.27 12.48
N SER A 45 10.47 -12.67 12.27
CA SER A 45 11.35 -12.25 13.35
C SER A 45 10.75 -11.05 14.09
N SER A 46 11.27 -10.76 15.27
CA SER A 46 10.91 -9.58 16.07
C SER A 46 11.10 -8.28 15.28
N ASP A 47 12.18 -8.17 14.51
CA ASP A 47 12.49 -6.98 13.72
C ASP A 47 11.57 -6.83 12.50
N GLU A 48 11.20 -7.94 11.85
CA GLU A 48 10.20 -7.92 10.77
C GLU A 48 8.84 -7.46 11.29
N ILE A 49 8.45 -7.90 12.50
CA ILE A 49 7.21 -7.46 13.15
C ILE A 49 7.27 -5.97 13.47
N LYS A 50 8.37 -5.47 14.02
CA LYS A 50 8.56 -4.04 14.31
C LYS A 50 8.46 -3.20 13.05
N ALA A 51 9.13 -3.61 11.97
CA ALA A 51 9.09 -2.91 10.69
C ALA A 51 7.66 -2.87 10.12
N LEU A 52 6.95 -4.00 10.14
CA LEU A 52 5.55 -4.05 9.67
C LEU A 52 4.62 -3.20 10.51
N ASN A 53 4.78 -3.21 11.83
CA ASN A 53 3.99 -2.36 12.73
C ASN A 53 4.25 -0.88 12.49
N TYR A 54 5.50 -0.49 12.26
CA TYR A 54 5.85 0.87 11.91
C TYR A 54 5.20 1.30 10.59
N MET A 55 5.33 0.49 9.54
CA MET A 55 4.69 0.75 8.25
C MET A 55 3.17 0.86 8.39
N ALA A 56 2.53 -0.05 9.11
CA ALA A 56 1.09 -0.01 9.33
C ALA A 56 0.64 1.26 10.06
N ARG A 57 1.36 1.68 11.11
CA ARG A 57 1.08 2.92 11.84
C ARG A 57 1.23 4.15 10.95
N TYR A 58 2.33 4.21 10.20
CA TYR A 58 2.59 5.33 9.30
C TYR A 58 1.51 5.44 8.22
N THR A 59 1.21 4.33 7.53
CA THR A 59 0.16 4.28 6.51
C THR A 59 -1.21 4.67 7.06
N PHE A 60 -1.55 4.22 8.29
CA PHE A 60 -2.81 4.60 8.93
C PHE A 60 -2.87 6.10 9.25
N GLN A 61 -1.80 6.67 9.80
CA GLN A 61 -1.75 8.11 10.09
C GLN A 61 -1.81 8.96 8.83
N GLU A 62 -1.10 8.56 7.78
CA GLU A 62 -1.17 9.24 6.49
C GLU A 62 -2.57 9.10 5.86
N GLY A 63 -3.22 7.94 5.98
CA GLY A 63 -4.60 7.73 5.55
C GLY A 63 -5.62 8.62 6.28
N LEU A 64 -5.43 8.84 7.58
CA LEU A 64 -6.24 9.80 8.35
C LEU A 64 -5.98 11.25 7.90
N ARG A 65 -4.71 11.62 7.68
CA ARG A 65 -4.31 12.98 7.25
C ARG A 65 -4.82 13.31 5.86
N SER A 66 -4.77 12.34 4.95
CA SER A 66 -5.24 12.50 3.57
C SER A 66 -6.76 12.45 3.45
N GLY A 67 -7.46 11.98 4.49
CA GLY A 67 -8.91 11.76 4.48
C GLY A 67 -9.34 10.46 3.78
N ALA A 68 -8.40 9.60 3.39
CA ALA A 68 -8.69 8.27 2.82
C ALA A 68 -9.23 7.30 3.88
N ILE A 69 -8.94 7.55 5.16
CA ILE A 69 -9.52 6.87 6.32
C ILE A 69 -10.33 7.89 7.11
N VAL A 70 -11.63 7.62 7.29
CA VAL A 70 -12.54 8.51 8.01
C VAL A 70 -13.34 7.69 9.00
N TYR A 71 -13.50 8.20 10.22
CA TYR A 71 -14.41 7.59 11.18
C TYR A 71 -15.83 8.11 10.95
N ASP A 72 -16.74 7.22 10.53
CA ASP A 72 -18.17 7.49 10.44
C ASP A 72 -18.78 7.33 11.85
N LYS A 73 -19.20 8.46 12.43
CA LYS A 73 -19.74 8.51 13.79
C LYS A 73 -21.13 7.88 13.91
N GLU A 74 -21.92 7.91 12.86
CA GLU A 74 -23.29 7.39 12.87
C GLU A 74 -23.27 5.87 12.86
N LYS A 75 -22.43 5.29 12.00
CA LYS A 75 -22.27 3.84 11.87
C LYS A 75 -21.25 3.26 12.85
N ARG A 76 -20.43 4.11 13.48
CA ARG A 76 -19.31 3.74 14.38
C ARG A 76 -18.29 2.83 13.69
N VAL A 77 -17.99 3.13 12.43
CA VAL A 77 -17.05 2.35 11.61
C VAL A 77 -15.93 3.22 11.07
N LEU A 78 -14.75 2.63 10.91
CA LEU A 78 -13.66 3.21 10.13
C LEU A 78 -13.94 2.94 8.66
N TRP A 79 -14.31 4.00 7.95
CA TRP A 79 -14.46 3.98 6.50
C TRP A 79 -13.09 4.14 5.84
N VAL A 80 -12.74 3.21 4.97
CA VAL A 80 -11.49 3.22 4.20
C VAL A 80 -11.85 3.25 2.72
N GLU A 81 -11.52 4.34 2.04
CA GLU A 81 -11.95 4.62 0.67
C GLU A 81 -11.61 3.48 -0.30
N GLN A 82 -10.43 2.87 -0.16
CA GLN A 82 -9.97 1.76 -1.00
C GLN A 82 -10.85 0.50 -0.92
N TYR A 83 -11.54 0.28 0.21
CA TYR A 83 -12.37 -0.91 0.44
C TYR A 83 -13.87 -0.60 0.43
N ALA A 84 -14.23 0.68 0.30
CA ALA A 84 -15.59 1.09 0.07
C ALA A 84 -16.00 0.61 -1.33
N LYS A 85 -17.01 -0.27 -1.41
CA LYS A 85 -17.64 -0.60 -2.69
C LYS A 85 -18.34 0.67 -3.19
N SER A 86 -17.84 1.23 -4.29
CA SER A 86 -18.51 2.25 -5.10
C SER A 86 -19.73 1.68 -5.80
#